data_AF-A0A7C3W972-F1
#
_entry.id   AF-A0A7C3W972-F1
#
_cell.length_a   1.000
_cell.length_b   1.000
_cell.length_c   1.000
_cell.angle_alpha   90.00
_cell.angle_beta   90.00
_cell.angle_gamma   90.00
#
_symmetry.space_group_name_H-M   'P 1'
#
loop_
_entity.id
_entity.type
_entity.pdbx_description
1 polymer ?
#
loop_
_entity_poly.entity_id
_entity_poly.type
_entity_poly.pdbx_seq_one_letter_code
_entity_poly.pdbx_strand_id
1 'polypeptide(L)'
;MSERQNSYRYLEWRPHRWRKTPYIKGRRIWVWHLLEQMWANKMTPEEIAQDFDLPVEAVYEALDYYEKHRELLEAEVEEERQRLREHGINV
;
A
#
# COMPACT_ATOMS: atom_id res chain seq x y z
N MET A 1 -16.85 12.01 -0.75
CA MET A 1 -15.39 11.88 -0.75
C MET A 1 -14.90 12.58 0.50
N SER A 2 -14.56 11.83 1.55
CA SER A 2 -14.35 12.38 2.91
C SER A 2 -13.00 13.12 3.00
N GLU A 3 -13.00 14.28 3.64
CA GLU A 3 -11.88 15.24 3.78
C GLU A 3 -10.56 14.63 4.31
N ARG A 4 -10.59 13.42 4.87
CA ARG A 4 -9.41 12.71 5.41
C ARG A 4 -8.45 12.13 4.36
N GLN A 5 -8.86 11.98 3.10
CA GLN A 5 -7.96 11.50 2.04
C GLN A 5 -6.89 12.56 1.70
N ASN A 6 -7.13 13.83 2.00
CA ASN A 6 -6.27 14.94 1.57
C ASN A 6 -5.11 15.28 2.52
N SER A 7 -4.94 14.55 3.63
CA SER A 7 -3.85 14.83 4.59
C SER A 7 -2.51 14.23 4.21
N TYR A 8 -2.49 13.25 3.31
CA TYR A 8 -1.28 12.53 2.92
C TYR A 8 -0.61 13.18 1.71
N ARG A 9 0.67 13.51 1.82
CA ARG A 9 1.45 14.17 0.76
C ARG A 9 1.93 13.19 -0.31
N TYR A 10 2.22 11.96 0.11
CA TYR A 10 2.85 10.91 -0.68
C TYR A 10 1.91 9.75 -1.00
N LEU A 11 0.64 9.83 -0.64
CA LEU A 11 -0.38 8.87 -1.06
C LEU A 11 -1.25 9.45 -2.18
N GLU A 12 -1.62 8.62 -3.13
CA GLU A 12 -2.42 8.99 -4.30
C GLU A 12 -3.54 7.97 -4.55
N TRP A 13 -4.78 8.45 -4.52
CA TRP A 13 -5.95 7.65 -4.90
C TRP A 13 -6.10 7.66 -6.41
N ARG A 14 -6.11 6.47 -6.99
CA ARG A 14 -6.32 6.28 -8.43
C ARG A 14 -7.58 5.45 -8.63
N PRO A 15 -8.41 5.77 -9.64
CA PRO A 15 -9.53 4.90 -10.00
C PRO A 15 -9.01 3.48 -10.27
N HIS A 16 -9.50 2.51 -9.51
CA HIS A 16 -9.21 1.11 -9.72
C HIS A 16 -10.51 0.32 -9.67
N ARG A 17 -10.58 -0.78 -10.45
CA ARG A 17 -11.83 -1.51 -10.69
C ARG A 17 -12.44 -2.11 -9.41
N TRP A 18 -11.63 -2.38 -8.40
CA TRP A 18 -12.05 -2.98 -7.13
C TRP A 18 -11.30 -2.46 -5.89
N ARG A 19 -10.13 -1.82 -6.06
CA ARG A 19 -9.26 -1.37 -4.95
C ARG A 19 -9.57 0.07 -4.60
N LYS A 20 -9.64 0.39 -3.31
CA LYS A 20 -10.00 1.71 -2.76
C LYS A 20 -8.83 2.37 -2.02
N THR A 21 -7.83 1.58 -1.65
CA THR A 21 -6.63 2.06 -0.96
C THR A 21 -5.65 2.77 -1.92
N PRO A 22 -4.85 3.72 -1.43
CA PRO A 22 -4.01 4.57 -2.26
C PRO A 22 -2.71 3.89 -2.69
N TYR A 23 -2.10 4.44 -3.73
CA TYR A 23 -0.74 4.13 -4.17
C TYR A 23 0.25 5.12 -3.55
N ILE A 24 1.53 4.75 -3.55
CA ILE A 24 2.61 5.71 -3.33
C ILE A 24 2.65 6.65 -4.54
N LYS A 25 2.55 7.96 -4.28
CA LYS A 25 2.49 9.02 -5.27
C LYS A 25 3.70 8.99 -6.19
N GLY A 26 3.47 9.12 -7.49
CA GLY A 26 4.53 9.07 -8.50
C GLY A 26 5.11 7.66 -8.72
N ARG A 27 4.65 6.64 -7.99
CA ARG A 27 5.02 5.24 -8.17
C ARG A 27 3.82 4.44 -8.65
N ARG A 28 4.07 3.20 -9.07
CA ARG A 28 3.04 2.18 -9.36
C ARG A 28 2.98 1.13 -8.25
N ILE A 29 3.32 1.54 -7.03
CA ILE A 29 3.40 0.68 -5.85
C ILE A 29 2.23 0.99 -4.95
N TRP A 30 1.52 -0.05 -4.54
CA TRP A 30 0.42 0.03 -3.61
C TRP A 30 0.94 0.08 -2.16
N VAL A 31 0.27 0.82 -1.25
CA VAL A 31 0.64 0.89 0.17
C VAL A 31 0.85 -0.49 0.79
N TRP A 32 -0.08 -1.44 0.58
CA TRP A 32 0.09 -2.79 1.13
C TRP A 32 1.39 -3.44 0.65
N HIS A 33 1.66 -3.38 -0.66
CA HIS A 33 2.82 -4.03 -1.24
C HIS A 33 4.14 -3.46 -0.70
N LEU A 34 4.22 -2.14 -0.49
CA LEU A 34 5.39 -1.52 0.13
C LEU A 34 5.62 -2.05 1.55
N LEU A 35 4.56 -2.08 2.37
CA LEU A 35 4.66 -2.54 3.76
C LEU A 35 4.90 -4.04 3.87
N GLU A 36 4.28 -4.83 3.00
CA GLU A 36 4.52 -6.27 2.89
C GLU A 36 5.99 -6.55 2.57
N GLN A 37 6.60 -5.83 1.62
CA GLN A 37 8.03 -5.95 1.32
C GLN A 37 8.90 -5.56 2.51
N MET A 38 8.57 -4.47 3.21
CA MET A 38 9.30 -4.04 4.40
C MET A 38 9.26 -5.12 5.49
N TRP A 39 8.08 -5.65 5.81
CA TRP A 39 7.91 -6.65 6.86
C TRP A 39 8.51 -8.01 6.50
N ALA A 40 8.30 -8.48 5.26
CA ALA A 40 8.82 -9.77 4.79
C ALA A 40 10.35 -9.81 4.82
N ASN A 41 11.00 -8.69 4.51
CA ASN A 41 12.46 -8.57 4.53
C ASN A 41 13.04 -8.06 5.85
N LYS A 42 12.18 -7.80 6.86
CA LYS A 42 12.56 -7.24 8.17
C LYS A 42 13.33 -5.92 8.07
N MET A 43 12.98 -5.11 7.08
CA MET A 43 13.60 -3.80 6.84
C MET A 43 13.02 -2.74 7.77
N THR A 44 13.83 -1.74 8.11
CA THR A 44 13.35 -0.51 8.74
C THR A 44 12.66 0.41 7.71
N PRO A 45 11.91 1.43 8.14
CA PRO A 45 11.35 2.43 7.23
C PRO A 45 12.40 3.13 6.36
N GLU A 46 13.59 3.38 6.89
CA GLU A 46 14.70 4.00 6.18
C GLU A 46 15.28 3.07 5.11
N GLU A 47 15.45 1.78 5.44
CA GLU A 47 15.98 0.78 4.51
C GLU A 47 15.05 0.57 3.31
N ILE A 48 13.74 0.38 3.55
CA ILE A 48 12.78 0.22 2.46
C ILE A 48 12.62 1.51 1.65
N ALA A 49 12.73 2.69 2.29
CA ALA A 49 12.72 3.96 1.60
C ALA A 49 13.92 4.06 0.64
N GLN A 50 15.11 3.70 1.10
CA GLN A 50 16.31 3.68 0.27
C GLN A 50 16.18 2.69 -0.89
N ASP A 51 15.74 1.46 -0.63
CA ASP A 51 15.61 0.42 -1.65
C ASP A 51 14.62 0.78 -2.77
N PHE A 52 13.54 1.46 -2.41
CA PHE A 52 12.52 1.91 -3.35
C PHE A 52 12.75 3.33 -3.89
N ASP A 53 13.85 3.99 -3.50
CA ASP A 53 14.18 5.37 -3.85
C ASP A 53 13.03 6.35 -3.49
N LEU A 54 12.53 6.24 -2.26
CA LEU A 54 11.43 7.03 -1.72
C LEU A 54 11.93 7.98 -0.62
N PRO A 55 11.25 9.14 -0.43
CA PRO A 55 11.33 9.85 0.83
C PRO A 55 10.85 8.95 1.97
N VAL A 56 11.56 8.93 3.09
CA VAL A 56 11.19 8.10 4.25
C VAL A 56 9.81 8.48 4.79
N GLU A 57 9.40 9.74 4.64
CA GLU A 57 8.07 10.23 5.01
C GLU A 57 6.95 9.52 4.23
N ALA A 58 7.20 9.07 3.00
CA ALA A 58 6.23 8.29 2.24
C ALA A 58 5.98 6.91 2.88
N VAL A 59 7.01 6.31 3.47
CA VAL A 59 6.91 5.04 4.21
C VAL A 59 6.15 5.24 5.52
N TYR A 60 6.43 6.32 6.25
CA TYR A 60 5.68 6.64 7.46
C TYR A 60 4.21 6.97 7.18
N GLU A 61 3.91 7.68 6.09
CA GLU A 61 2.51 7.89 5.67
C GLU A 61 1.81 6.57 5.31
N ALA A 62 2.51 5.65 4.66
CA ALA A 62 2.00 4.30 4.38
C ALA A 62 1.70 3.53 5.69
N LEU A 63 2.60 3.58 6.67
CA LEU A 63 2.41 2.97 7.99
C LEU A 63 1.22 3.56 8.75
N ASP A 64 1.14 4.89 8.83
CA ASP A 64 0.03 5.59 9.47
C ASP A 64 -1.32 5.28 8.77
N TYR A 65 -1.31 5.19 7.44
CA TYR A 65 -2.50 4.77 6.68
C TYR A 65 -2.92 3.34 7.01
N TYR A 66 -1.95 2.41 7.10
CA TYR A 66 -2.20 1.02 7.47
C TYR A 66 -2.77 0.91 8.88
N GLU A 67 -2.22 1.59 9.88
CA GLU A 67 -2.75 1.56 11.24
C GLU A 67 -4.21 2.00 11.31
N LYS A 68 -4.58 3.02 10.52
CA LYS A 68 -5.95 3.57 10.48
C LYS A 68 -6.94 2.76 9.65
N HIS A 69 -6.47 1.93 8.72
CA HIS A 69 -7.32 1.25 7.73
C HIS A 69 -6.99 -0.24 7.57
N ARG A 70 -6.36 -0.86 8.57
CA ARG A 70 -5.87 -2.24 8.53
C ARG A 70 -6.88 -3.23 7.96
N GLU A 71 -8.12 -3.22 8.46
CA GLU A 71 -9.18 -4.12 8.01
C GLU A 71 -9.49 -3.98 6.51
N LEU A 72 -9.45 -2.76 5.98
CA LEU A 72 -9.66 -2.50 4.55
C LEU A 72 -8.51 -3.08 3.71
N LEU A 73 -7.25 -2.85 4.13
CA LEU A 73 -6.10 -3.40 3.40
C LEU A 73 -6.13 -4.93 3.41
N GLU A 74 -6.37 -5.55 4.57
CA GLU A 74 -6.42 -7.01 4.69
C GLU A 74 -7.54 -7.62 3.82
N ALA A 75 -8.73 -6.98 3.79
CA ALA A 75 -9.81 -7.43 2.92
C ALA A 75 -9.47 -7.32 1.43
N GLU A 76 -8.82 -6.25 1.01
CA GLU A 76 -8.40 -6.06 -0.38
C GLU A 76 -7.29 -7.02 -0.81
N VAL A 77 -6.39 -7.40 0.10
CA VAL A 77 -5.36 -8.42 -0.14
C VAL A 77 -5.99 -9.79 -0.35
N GLU A 78 -6.99 -10.14 0.47
CA GLU A 78 -7.70 -11.40 0.28
C GLU A 78 -8.47 -11.40 -1.06
N GLU A 79 -9.11 -10.29 -1.42
CA GLU A 79 -9.75 -10.15 -2.73
C GLU A 79 -8.74 -10.29 -3.88
N GLU A 80 -7.54 -9.72 -3.76
CA GLU A 80 -6.46 -9.90 -4.73
C GLU A 80 -6.08 -11.36 -4.88
N ARG A 81 -5.89 -12.06 -3.76
CA ARG A 81 -5.54 -13.48 -3.75
C ARG A 81 -6.62 -14.35 -4.40
N GLN A 82 -7.89 -14.10 -4.10
CA GLN A 82 -9.00 -14.80 -4.76
C GLN A 82 -8.99 -14.56 -6.26
N ARG A 83 -8.83 -13.31 -6.70
CA ARG A 83 -8.76 -12.97 -8.11
C ARG A 83 -7.56 -13.64 -8.80
N LEU A 84 -6.39 -13.71 -8.16
CA LEU A 84 -5.22 -14.39 -8.72
C LEU A 84 -5.47 -15.90 -8.86
N ARG A 85 -6.09 -16.53 -7.86
CA ARG A 85 -6.51 -17.95 -7.92
C ARG A 85 -7.50 -18.23 -9.05
N GLU A 86 -8.49 -17.35 -9.26
CA GLU A 86 -9.45 -17.45 -10.38
C GLU A 86 -8.76 -17.41 -11.75
N HIS A 87 -7.63 -16.71 -11.85
CA HIS A 87 -6.81 -16.64 -13.07
C HIS A 87 -5.75 -17.76 -13.16
N GLY A 88 -5.80 -18.75 -12.26
CA GLY A 88 -4.89 -19.90 -12.24
C GLY A 88 -3.50 -19.61 -11.68
N ILE A 89 -3.31 -18.47 -11.00
CA ILE A 89 -2.05 -18.11 -10.35
C ILE A 89 -2.10 -18.60 -8.91
N ASN A 90 -1.15 -19.45 -8.52
CA ASN A 90 -1.00 -19.90 -7.13
C ASN A 90 -0.30 -18.81 -6.31
N VAL A 91 -0.98 -18.32 -5.27
CA VAL A 91 -0.52 -17.26 -4.35
C VAL A 91 -0.86 -17.58 -2.91
#